data_AF-A0A0B3B653-F1
#
_entry.id   AF-A0A0B3B653-F1
#
_cell.length_a   1.000
_cell.length_b   1.000
_cell.length_c   1.000
_cell.angle_alpha   90.00
_cell.angle_beta   90.00
_cell.angle_gamma   90.00
#
_symmetry.space_group_name_H-M   'P 1'
#
loop_
_entity.id
_entity.type
_entity.pdbx_description
1 polymer ?
#
loop_
_entity_poly.entity_id
_entity_poly.type
_entity_poly.pdbx_seq_one_letter_code
_entity_poly.pdbx_strand_id
1 'polypeptide(L)'
;MNLKLNKIIKYLVLSDLIFYTGWGLISPIFAIFILDLIVGGNAFVVGLAAGINLIVRSALRVPFGMYADKGQKISYHLMFYGLFISALVPIGYIYSSLPWHIYILMLLQSA
;
A
#
# COMPACT_ATOMS: atom_id res chain seq x y z
N MET A 1 -11.57 34.51 -1.37
CA MET A 1 -10.65 34.05 -0.29
C MET A 1 -9.34 33.59 -0.94
N ASN A 2 -8.31 34.42 -0.92
CA ASN A 2 -7.04 34.14 -1.59
C ASN A 2 -6.14 33.32 -0.63
N LEU A 3 -6.38 32.02 -0.53
CA LEU A 3 -5.53 31.12 0.25
C LEU A 3 -4.20 30.97 -0.48
N LYS A 4 -3.19 31.77 -0.10
CA LYS A 4 -1.80 31.52 -0.48
C LYS A 4 -1.34 30.24 0.24
N LEU A 5 -1.63 29.09 -0.36
CA LEU A 5 -1.21 27.79 0.16
C LEU A 5 0.33 27.71 0.14
N ASN A 6 0.92 27.28 1.25
CA ASN A 6 2.35 27.02 1.30
C ASN A 6 2.69 25.96 0.23
N LYS A 7 3.71 26.23 -0.61
CA LYS A 7 4.15 25.31 -1.66
C LYS A 7 4.43 23.91 -1.10
N ILE A 8 4.98 23.81 0.11
CA ILE A 8 5.28 22.53 0.77
C ILE A 8 3.99 21.75 1.03
N ILE A 9 2.97 22.39 1.62
CA ILE A 9 1.67 21.78 1.90
C ILE A 9 0.99 21.38 0.58
N LYS A 10 1.10 22.21 -0.46
CA LYS A 10 0.57 21.90 -1.79
C LYS A 10 1.12 20.56 -2.32
N TYR A 11 2.43 20.37 -2.25
CA TYR A 11 3.05 19.15 -2.75
C TYR A 11 2.75 17.93 -1.87
N LEU A 12 2.70 18.11 -0.54
CA LEU A 12 2.28 17.04 0.38
C LEU A 12 0.86 16.55 0.05
N VAL A 13 -0.10 17.47 -0.04
CA VAL A 13 -1.48 17.11 -0.36
C VAL A 13 -1.60 16.49 -1.75
N LEU A 14 -0.86 17.00 -2.73
CA LEU A 14 -0.86 16.43 -4.08
C LEU A 14 -0.29 15.01 -4.10
N SER A 15 0.77 14.76 -3.33
CA SER A 15 1.38 13.43 -3.18
C SER A 15 0.38 12.44 -2.58
N ASP A 16 -0.27 12.82 -1.48
CA ASP A 16 -1.27 11.98 -0.83
C ASP A 16 -2.45 11.71 -1.76
N LEU A 17 -2.93 12.74 -2.46
CA LEU A 17 -4.02 12.61 -3.42
C LEU A 17 -3.66 11.62 -4.51
N ILE A 18 -2.48 11.73 -5.14
CA ILE A 18 -2.05 10.79 -6.18
C ILE A 18 -1.95 9.37 -5.63
N PHE A 19 -1.35 9.20 -4.46
CA PHE A 19 -1.14 7.89 -3.84
C PHE A 19 -2.46 7.19 -3.50
N TYR A 20 -3.35 7.86 -2.76
CA TYR A 20 -4.64 7.30 -2.37
C TYR A 20 -5.58 7.11 -3.56
N THR A 21 -5.55 8.01 -4.56
CA THR A 21 -6.35 7.84 -5.78
C THR A 21 -5.88 6.61 -6.56
N GLY A 22 -4.57 6.44 -6.76
CA GLY A 22 -4.01 5.28 -7.44
C GLY A 22 -4.44 3.96 -6.78
N TRP A 23 -4.31 3.88 -5.46
CA TRP A 23 -4.75 2.71 -4.71
C TRP A 23 -6.27 2.51 -4.70
N GLY A 24 -7.03 3.59 -4.64
CA GLY A 24 -8.49 3.56 -4.70
C GLY A 24 -9.01 3.00 -6.03
N LEU A 25 -8.31 3.28 -7.14
CA LEU A 25 -8.63 2.71 -8.46
C LEU A 25 -8.24 1.23 -8.57
N ILE A 26 -7.14 0.81 -7.95
CA ILE A 26 -6.69 -0.58 -7.96
C ILE A 26 -7.61 -1.48 -7.13
N SER A 27 -8.12 -0.99 -5.98
CA SER A 27 -8.90 -1.79 -5.04
C SER A 27 -10.09 -2.57 -5.66
N PRO A 28 -11.00 -1.97 -6.46
CA PRO A 28 -12.11 -2.71 -7.07
C PRO A 28 -11.64 -3.70 -8.15
N ILE A 29 -10.56 -3.38 -8.85
CA ILE A 29 -10.00 -4.23 -9.92
C ILE A 29 -9.25 -5.43 -9.33
N PHE A 30 -8.67 -5.28 -8.14
CA PHE A 30 -7.87 -6.30 -7.48
C PHE A 30 -8.63 -7.62 -7.24
N ALA A 31 -9.89 -7.55 -6.83
CA ALA A 31 -10.72 -8.73 -6.64
C ALA A 31 -10.94 -9.49 -7.96
N ILE A 32 -11.22 -8.76 -9.04
CA ILE A 32 -11.42 -9.32 -10.39
C ILE A 32 -10.10 -9.91 -10.91
N PHE A 33 -8.99 -9.20 -10.72
CA PHE A 33 -7.65 -9.66 -11.08
C PHE A 33 -7.31 -11.02 -10.44
N ILE A 34 -7.60 -11.20 -9.15
CA ILE A 34 -7.36 -12.49 -8.50
C ILE A 34 -8.26 -13.58 -9.08
N LEU A 35 -9.54 -13.30 -9.33
CA LEU A 35 -10.48 -14.31 -9.81
C LEU A 35 -10.17 -14.77 -11.25
N ASP A 36 -9.81 -13.84 -12.13
CA ASP A 36 -9.70 -14.12 -13.57
C ASP A 36 -8.28 -14.42 -14.04
N LEU A 37 -7.26 -13.86 -13.39
CA LEU A 37 -5.87 -13.93 -13.87
C LEU A 37 -4.95 -14.81 -13.01
N ILE A 38 -5.35 -15.12 -11.78
CA ILE A 38 -4.55 -15.97 -10.89
C ILE A 38 -5.03 -17.42 -10.99
N VAL A 39 -4.09 -18.31 -11.27
CA VAL A 39 -4.36 -19.75 -11.34
C VAL A 39 -4.70 -20.25 -9.93
N GLY A 40 -5.93 -20.73 -9.74
CA GLY A 40 -6.45 -21.08 -8.40
C GLY A 40 -7.00 -19.89 -7.60
N GLY A 41 -7.19 -18.75 -8.26
CA GLY A 41 -7.90 -17.60 -7.72
C GLY A 41 -9.35 -17.94 -7.41
N ASN A 42 -9.78 -17.61 -6.20
CA ASN A 42 -11.18 -17.74 -5.77
C ASN A 42 -11.51 -16.65 -4.74
N ALA A 43 -12.78 -16.51 -4.39
CA ALA A 43 -13.21 -15.51 -3.41
C ALA A 43 -12.54 -15.68 -2.04
N PHE A 44 -12.17 -16.92 -1.67
CA PHE A 44 -11.43 -17.19 -0.45
C PHE A 44 -10.00 -16.62 -0.50
N VAL A 45 -9.29 -16.75 -1.62
CA VAL A 45 -7.95 -16.16 -1.84
C VAL A 45 -8.01 -14.63 -1.75
N VAL A 46 -9.04 -14.01 -2.34
CA VAL A 46 -9.27 -12.56 -2.23
C VAL A 46 -9.45 -12.14 -0.78
N GLY A 47 -10.33 -12.84 -0.05
CA GLY A 47 -10.59 -12.58 1.36
C GLY A 47 -9.36 -12.79 2.24
N LEU A 48 -8.61 -13.85 1.98
CA LEU A 48 -7.37 -14.15 2.71
C LEU A 48 -6.30 -13.08 2.47
N ALA A 49 -6.11 -12.65 1.22
CA ALA A 49 -5.19 -11.56 0.88
C ALA A 49 -5.59 -10.26 1.60
N ALA A 50 -6.87 -9.87 1.56
CA ALA A 50 -7.37 -8.71 2.28
C ALA A 50 -7.16 -8.83 3.81
N GLY A 51 -7.39 -10.03 4.37
CA GLY A 51 -7.16 -10.33 5.78
C GLY A 51 -5.69 -10.20 6.18
N ILE A 52 -4.78 -10.80 5.40
CA ILE A 52 -3.32 -10.67 5.58
C ILE A 52 -2.94 -9.18 5.56
N ASN A 53 -3.45 -8.42 4.58
CA ASN A 53 -3.17 -7.00 4.48
C ASN A 53 -3.51 -6.26 5.78
N LEU A 54 -4.72 -6.45 6.29
CA LEU A 54 -5.22 -5.77 7.49
C LEU A 54 -4.48 -6.20 8.75
N ILE A 55 -4.23 -7.50 8.92
CA ILE A 55 -3.50 -8.04 10.08
C ILE A 55 -2.09 -7.47 10.11
N VAL A 56 -1.37 -7.56 8.99
CA VAL A 56 0.03 -7.12 8.90
C VAL A 56 0.12 -5.61 9.06
N ARG A 57 -0.78 -4.86 8.41
CA ARG A 57 -0.82 -3.40 8.53
C ARG A 57 -1.08 -2.95 9.97
N SER A 58 -1.96 -3.65 10.68
CA SER A 58 -2.26 -3.34 12.08
C SER A 58 -1.09 -3.70 12.99
N ALA A 59 -0.46 -4.86 12.75
CA ALA A 59 0.68 -5.33 13.51
C ALA A 59 1.94 -4.49 13.31
N LEU A 60 2.22 -4.02 12.09
CA LEU A 60 3.41 -3.22 11.75
C LEU A 60 3.27 -1.74 12.11
N ARG A 61 2.06 -1.18 12.07
CA ARG A 61 1.85 0.26 12.32
C ARG A 61 2.29 0.69 13.73
N VAL A 62 2.06 -0.13 14.75
CA VAL A 62 2.45 0.17 16.14
C VAL A 62 3.99 0.21 16.31
N PRO A 63 4.76 -0.84 15.98
CA PRO A 63 6.21 -0.83 16.13
C PRO A 63 6.88 0.20 15.22
N PHE A 64 6.37 0.42 14.00
CA PHE A 64 6.89 1.47 13.13
C PHE A 64 6.61 2.87 13.66
N GLY A 65 5.44 3.11 14.27
CA GLY A 65 5.16 4.36 14.99
C GLY A 65 6.15 4.60 16.13
N MET A 66 6.35 3.60 16.99
CA MET A 66 7.32 3.68 18.09
C MET A 66 8.77 3.90 17.59
N TYR A 67 9.12 3.35 16.43
CA TYR A 67 10.44 3.54 15.83
C TYR A 67 10.59 4.94 15.20
N ALA A 68 9.53 5.44 14.57
CA ALA A 68 9.50 6.78 13.97
C ALA A 68 9.63 7.89 15.02
N ASP A 69 9.09 7.70 16.22
CA ASP A 69 9.16 8.67 17.32
C ASP A 69 10.58 8.91 17.84
N LYS A 70 11.56 8.05 17.50
CA LYS A 70 12.97 8.21 17.89
C LYS A 70 13.66 9.39 17.20
N GLY A 71 13.09 9.93 16.12
CA GLY A 71 13.61 11.15 15.51
C GLY A 71 12.99 11.51 14.16
N GLN A 72 12.90 12.81 13.88
CA GLN A 72 12.30 13.33 12.64
C GLN A 72 12.92 12.78 11.36
N LYS A 73 14.26 12.62 11.33
CA LYS A 73 14.94 12.02 10.18
C LYS A 73 14.51 10.56 9.99
N ILE A 74 14.41 9.78 11.07
CA ILE A 74 14.02 8.36 11.00
C ILE A 74 12.58 8.24 10.51
N SER A 75 11.67 9.06 11.04
CA SER A 75 10.27 9.12 10.60
C SER A 75 10.15 9.44 9.10
N TYR A 76 10.91 10.42 8.61
CA TYR A 76 10.92 10.77 7.19
C TYR A 76 11.39 9.61 6.30
N HIS A 77 12.50 8.96 6.67
CA HIS A 77 13.03 7.84 5.88
C HIS A 77 12.06 6.65 5.92
N LEU A 78 11.44 6.36 7.06
CA LEU A 78 10.47 5.28 7.20
C LEU A 78 9.23 5.50 6.33
N MET A 79 8.67 6.72 6.34
CA MET A 79 7.57 7.09 5.43
C MET A 79 7.99 6.98 3.95
N PHE A 80 9.16 7.50 3.60
CA PHE A 80 9.63 7.49 2.22
C PHE A 80 9.81 6.07 1.69
N TYR A 81 10.49 5.20 2.44
CA TYR A 81 10.70 3.81 2.03
C TYR A 81 9.40 3.01 2.02
N GLY A 82 8.51 3.19 3.00
CA GLY A 82 7.20 2.51 3.02
C GLY A 82 6.34 2.90 1.82
N LEU A 83 6.24 4.19 1.50
CA LEU A 83 5.54 4.69 0.31
C LEU A 83 6.18 4.17 -0.98
N PHE A 84 7.52 4.14 -1.04
CA PHE A 84 8.25 3.66 -2.22
C PHE A 84 8.03 2.15 -2.45
N ILE A 85 8.13 1.33 -1.40
CA ILE A 85 7.86 -0.12 -1.47
C ILE A 85 6.41 -0.36 -1.88
N SER A 86 5.46 0.34 -1.25
CA SER A 86 4.04 0.27 -1.61
C SER A 86 3.82 0.62 -3.08
N ALA A 87 4.46 1.66 -3.61
CA ALA A 87 4.32 2.06 -5.01
C ALA A 87 4.85 1.01 -6.01
N LEU A 88 5.77 0.12 -5.60
CA LEU A 88 6.28 -0.96 -6.43
C LEU A 88 5.36 -2.20 -6.45
N VAL A 89 4.47 -2.36 -5.47
CA VAL A 89 3.58 -3.53 -5.37
C VAL A 89 2.73 -3.75 -6.62
N PRO A 90 2.08 -2.72 -7.22
CA PRO A 90 1.31 -2.90 -8.45
C PRO A 90 2.12 -3.45 -9.62
N ILE A 91 3.42 -3.17 -9.68
CA ILE A 91 4.33 -3.73 -10.70
C ILE A 91 4.50 -5.22 -10.46
N GLY A 92 4.57 -5.66 -9.20
CA GLY A 92 4.59 -7.08 -8.82
C GLY A 92 3.33 -7.84 -9.24
N TYR A 93 2.17 -7.20 -9.25
CA TYR A 93 0.92 -7.83 -9.73
C TYR A 93 1.01 -8.23 -11.20
N ILE A 94 1.75 -7.49 -12.04
CA ILE A 94 1.93 -7.80 -13.48
C ILE A 94 2.58 -9.17 -13.68
N TYR A 95 3.47 -9.59 -12.76
CA TYR A 95 4.20 -10.87 -12.83
C TYR A 95 3.57 -11.97 -11.97
N SER A 96 2.40 -11.72 -11.37
CA SER A 96 1.76 -12.65 -10.45
C SER A 96 0.87 -13.63 -11.21
N SER A 97 1.16 -14.94 -11.13
CA SER A 97 0.32 -16.00 -11.71
C SER A 97 -0.26 -16.96 -10.67
N LEU A 98 0.26 -16.92 -9.43
CA LEU A 98 -0.09 -17.86 -8.36
C LEU A 98 -0.52 -17.12 -7.09
N PRO A 99 -1.39 -17.71 -6.24
CA PRO A 99 -1.92 -17.06 -5.04
C PRO A 99 -0.85 -16.62 -4.03
N TRP A 100 0.24 -17.38 -3.89
CA TRP A 100 1.33 -17.04 -2.96
C TRP A 100 2.09 -15.78 -3.36
N HIS A 101 2.17 -15.44 -4.65
CA HIS A 101 2.74 -14.15 -5.07
C HIS A 101 1.90 -12.99 -4.52
N ILE A 102 0.57 -13.15 -4.54
CA ILE A 102 -0.36 -12.15 -4.01
C ILE A 102 -0.17 -11.97 -2.50
N TYR A 103 0.00 -13.06 -1.75
CA TYR A 103 0.22 -12.96 -0.31
C TYR A 103 1.52 -12.22 0.04
N ILE A 104 2.60 -12.48 -0.69
CA ILE A 104 3.88 -11.77 -0.51
C ILE A 104 3.73 -10.29 -0.85
N LEU A 105 3.06 -9.98 -1.97
CA LEU A 105 2.80 -8.60 -2.38
C LEU A 105 1.93 -7.86 -1.36
N MET A 106 0.97 -8.55 -0.76
CA MET A 106 0.13 -7.99 0.29
C MET A 106 0.90 -7.68 1.57
N LEU A 107 1.90 -8.51 1.91
CA LEU A 107 2.81 -8.25 3.02
C LEU A 107 3.65 -6.98 2.78
N LEU A 108 4.17 -6.82 1.56
CA LEU A 108 4.96 -5.65 1.16
C LEU A 108 4.14 -4.37 1.11
N GLN A 109 2.87 -4.46 0.67
CA GLN A 109 1.96 -3.31 0.66
C GLN A 109 1.59 -2.82 2.06
N SER A 110 1.58 -3.72 3.04
CA SER A 110 1.15 -3.42 4.41
C SER A 110 2.23 -2.78 5.29
N ALA A 111 3.47 -2.70 4.79
CA ALA A 111 4.62 -2.09 5.48
C ALA A 111 4.72 -0.59 5.19
#